data_AF-I0Z6G3-F1
#
_entry.id   AF-I0Z6G3-F1
#
_cell.length_a   1.000
_cell.length_b   1.000
_cell.length_c   1.000
_cell.angle_alpha   90.00
_cell.angle_beta   90.00
_cell.angle_gamma   90.00
#
_symmetry.space_group_name_H-M   'P 1'
#
loop_
_entity.id
_entity.type
_entity.pdbx_description
1 polymer ?
#
loop_
_entity_poly.entity_id
_entity_poly.type
_entity_poly.pdbx_seq_one_letter_code
_entity_poly.pdbx_strand_id
1 'polypeptide(L)'
;MNSCKEERSREMMGYRTSKSGRFWVMGPTARWRGARVAVKVLTHDIHGHKSNLMVAREAVVSAAALHPNVVKVYLVRTRRVEAEETGVLETFIIMEFCDQKTLESKLKVAWGLLLKNPEAGMHWILSCLLEIAMAMEYLHSLGLVHGDLKANNVLLQSTRSNARGFTCKVADLGCCRLLSTARSMRKEVCTGTYGAPRYASPELLRD
;
A
#
# COMPACT_ATOMS: atom_id res chain seq x y z
N MET A 1 4.47 -13.38 -36.31
CA MET A 1 4.90 -12.33 -35.35
C MET A 1 3.89 -12.02 -34.23
N ASN A 2 2.76 -12.75 -34.12
CA ASN A 2 1.73 -12.48 -33.09
C ASN A 2 1.82 -13.34 -31.80
N SER A 3 2.74 -14.31 -31.72
CA SER A 3 2.84 -15.23 -30.56
C SER A 3 3.56 -14.64 -29.34
N CYS A 4 4.33 -13.56 -29.50
CA CYS A 4 5.24 -13.05 -28.45
C CYS A 4 4.56 -12.06 -27.46
N LYS A 5 3.33 -11.61 -27.75
CA LYS A 5 2.60 -10.67 -26.87
C LYS A 5 1.72 -11.36 -25.82
N GLU A 6 1.14 -12.51 -26.14
CA GLU A 6 0.30 -13.27 -25.19
C GLU A 6 1.14 -14.04 -24.15
N GLU A 7 2.33 -14.49 -24.53
CA GLU A 7 3.19 -15.32 -23.69
C GLU A 7 3.83 -14.53 -22.53
N ARG A 8 4.10 -13.24 -22.70
CA ARG A 8 4.61 -12.35 -21.64
C ARG A 8 3.58 -12.01 -20.55
N SER A 9 2.31 -12.30 -20.79
CA SER A 9 1.22 -12.08 -19.83
C SER A 9 1.11 -13.21 -18.80
N ARG A 10 1.70 -14.39 -19.07
CA ARG A 10 1.49 -15.62 -18.28
C ARG A 10 2.58 -15.91 -17.23
N GLU A 11 3.75 -15.28 -17.30
CA GLU A 11 4.86 -15.51 -16.34
C GLU A 11 4.86 -14.61 -15.08
N MET A 12 3.79 -13.86 -14.82
CA MET A 12 3.69 -12.96 -13.66
C MET A 12 2.78 -13.49 -12.55
N MET A 13 3.11 -14.67 -12.00
CA MET A 13 2.41 -15.24 -10.84
C MET A 13 3.18 -14.95 -9.53
N GLY A 14 2.56 -14.20 -8.60
CA GLY A 14 3.05 -14.15 -7.21
C GLY A 14 2.37 -13.11 -6.32
N TYR A 15 1.62 -13.60 -5.32
CA TYR A 15 0.91 -12.91 -4.22
C TYR A 15 -0.45 -12.24 -4.54
N ARG A 16 -1.51 -13.03 -4.33
CA ARG A 16 -2.90 -12.57 -4.20
C ARG A 16 -3.17 -12.15 -2.75
N THR A 17 -3.64 -10.91 -2.51
CA THR A 17 -4.23 -10.54 -1.22
C THR A 17 -5.63 -9.95 -1.38
N SER A 18 -6.60 -10.63 -0.78
CA SER A 18 -7.97 -10.21 -0.43
C SER A 18 -9.12 -10.30 -1.46
N LYS A 19 -10.31 -10.56 -0.90
CA LYS A 19 -11.59 -11.04 -1.47
C LYS A 19 -12.45 -9.98 -2.20
N SER A 20 -11.92 -8.81 -2.57
CA SER A 20 -12.72 -7.72 -3.16
C SER A 20 -12.56 -7.51 -4.67
N GLY A 21 -11.81 -8.39 -5.37
CA GLY A 21 -11.75 -8.40 -6.84
C GLY A 21 -11.01 -7.22 -7.48
N ARG A 22 -10.29 -6.38 -6.72
CA ARG A 22 -9.70 -5.12 -7.20
C ARG A 22 -8.18 -5.02 -7.17
N PHE A 23 -7.45 -6.08 -6.84
CA PHE A 23 -6.00 -5.98 -6.63
C PHE A 23 -5.27 -7.23 -7.11
N TRP A 24 -4.47 -7.06 -8.16
CA TRP A 24 -3.39 -7.98 -8.50
C TRP A 24 -2.10 -7.34 -8.01
N VAL A 25 -1.34 -8.04 -7.17
CA VAL A 25 0.05 -7.69 -6.87
C VAL A 25 0.91 -8.67 -7.65
N MET A 26 1.66 -8.21 -8.63
CA MET A 26 2.60 -9.07 -9.35
C MET A 26 3.92 -9.17 -8.56
N GLY A 27 4.29 -10.41 -8.21
CA GLY A 27 5.30 -10.74 -7.21
C GLY A 27 6.76 -10.70 -7.73
N PRO A 28 7.66 -11.54 -7.17
CA PRO A 28 9.11 -11.37 -7.30
C PRO A 28 9.69 -11.50 -8.72
N THR A 29 8.89 -11.95 -9.69
CA THR A 29 9.27 -12.06 -11.10
C THR A 29 9.06 -10.77 -11.89
N ALA A 30 8.24 -9.84 -11.39
CA ALA A 30 8.00 -8.56 -12.05
C ALA A 30 9.26 -7.69 -11.98
N ARG A 31 9.71 -7.19 -13.14
CA ARG A 31 10.86 -6.30 -13.26
C ARG A 31 10.51 -5.02 -14.00
N TRP A 32 11.01 -3.90 -13.50
CA TRP A 32 10.97 -2.60 -14.16
C TRP A 32 12.35 -1.98 -14.15
N ARG A 33 12.87 -1.61 -15.33
CA ARG A 33 14.26 -1.13 -15.51
C ARG A 33 15.31 -2.04 -14.83
N GLY A 34 15.11 -3.35 -14.90
CA GLY A 34 16.00 -4.36 -14.31
C GLY A 34 15.79 -4.65 -12.81
N ALA A 35 15.10 -3.77 -12.07
CA ALA A 35 14.82 -3.93 -10.64
C ALA A 35 13.55 -4.74 -10.40
N ARG A 36 13.50 -5.52 -9.31
CA ARG A 36 12.28 -6.18 -8.83
C ARG A 36 11.26 -5.13 -8.38
N VAL A 37 10.00 -5.31 -8.76
CA VAL A 37 8.90 -4.40 -8.42
C VAL A 37 7.66 -5.17 -7.98
N ALA A 38 6.82 -4.52 -7.18
CA ALA A 38 5.44 -4.93 -7.00
C ALA A 38 4.56 -4.08 -7.93
N VAL A 39 3.53 -4.67 -8.51
CA VAL A 39 2.59 -3.96 -9.40
C VAL A 39 1.19 -4.13 -8.86
N LYS A 40 0.56 -3.05 -8.42
CA LYS A 40 -0.85 -3.01 -7.99
C LYS A 40 -1.72 -2.61 -9.18
N VAL A 41 -2.75 -3.40 -9.50
CA VAL A 41 -3.67 -3.13 -10.61
C VAL A 41 -5.06 -2.80 -10.07
N LEU A 42 -5.60 -1.65 -10.45
CA LEU A 42 -6.92 -1.13 -10.04
C LEU A 42 -7.84 -1.02 -11.25
N THR A 43 -8.97 -1.72 -11.23
CA THR A 43 -10.02 -1.60 -12.25
C THR A 43 -11.09 -0.59 -11.83
N HIS A 44 -11.54 0.24 -12.77
CA HIS A 44 -12.61 1.21 -12.54
C HIS A 44 -13.38 1.51 -13.84
N ASP A 45 -14.65 1.88 -13.71
CA ASP A 45 -15.50 2.24 -14.85
C ASP A 45 -15.14 3.65 -15.34
N ILE A 46 -15.01 3.85 -16.66
CA ILE A 46 -14.73 5.17 -17.25
C ILE A 46 -15.79 6.22 -16.88
N HIS A 47 -17.05 5.81 -16.67
CA HIS A 47 -18.17 6.67 -16.25
C HIS A 47 -18.29 6.79 -14.72
N GLY A 48 -17.55 5.97 -13.97
CA GLY A 48 -17.57 5.92 -12.51
C GLY A 48 -16.82 7.09 -11.86
N HIS A 49 -17.41 8.28 -11.84
CA HIS A 49 -16.75 9.49 -11.32
C HIS A 49 -16.10 9.30 -9.93
N LYS A 50 -16.80 8.62 -9.00
CA LYS A 50 -16.29 8.33 -7.65
C LYS A 50 -15.12 7.34 -7.64
N SER A 51 -15.19 6.25 -8.41
CA SER A 51 -14.08 5.27 -8.48
C SER A 51 -12.83 5.90 -9.10
N ASN A 52 -13.02 6.75 -10.11
CA ASN A 52 -11.93 7.36 -10.86
C ASN A 52 -11.19 8.36 -9.98
N LEU A 53 -11.94 9.12 -9.17
CA LEU A 53 -11.37 10.02 -8.18
C LEU A 53 -10.57 9.27 -7.10
N MET A 54 -11.06 8.13 -6.61
CA MET A 54 -10.32 7.31 -5.63
C MET A 54 -9.01 6.76 -6.21
N VAL A 55 -9.06 6.21 -7.42
CA VAL A 55 -7.87 5.67 -8.10
C VAL A 55 -6.86 6.77 -8.41
N ALA A 56 -7.31 7.92 -8.93
CA ALA A 56 -6.46 9.07 -9.19
C ALA A 56 -5.82 9.60 -7.89
N ARG A 57 -6.58 9.63 -6.79
CA ARG A 57 -6.06 10.05 -5.49
C ARG A 57 -4.95 9.12 -5.00
N GLU A 58 -5.19 7.81 -5.00
CA GLU A 58 -4.18 6.83 -4.60
C GLU A 58 -2.89 6.99 -5.42
N ALA A 59 -3.04 7.12 -6.74
CA ALA A 59 -1.94 7.34 -7.66
C ALA A 59 -1.13 8.59 -7.32
N VAL A 60 -1.79 9.75 -7.16
CA VAL A 60 -1.12 11.04 -6.91
C VAL A 60 -0.43 11.04 -5.55
N VAL A 61 -1.14 10.60 -4.50
CA VAL A 61 -0.59 10.58 -3.13
C VAL A 61 0.60 9.63 -3.05
N SER A 62 0.47 8.43 -3.62
CA SER A 62 1.55 7.44 -3.57
C SER A 62 2.77 7.84 -4.40
N ALA A 63 2.56 8.55 -5.52
CA ALA A 63 3.66 9.06 -6.33
C ALA A 63 4.40 10.24 -5.67
N ALA A 64 3.70 11.06 -4.87
CA ALA A 64 4.29 12.22 -4.20
C ALA A 64 5.05 11.87 -2.90
N ALA A 65 4.71 10.75 -2.25
CA ALA A 65 5.32 10.34 -0.99
C ALA A 65 6.72 9.74 -1.20
N LEU A 66 7.75 10.41 -0.69
CA LEU A 66 9.15 9.97 -0.75
C LEU A 66 9.79 10.01 0.64
N HIS A 67 9.83 8.85 1.29
CA HIS A 67 10.41 8.68 2.61
C HIS A 67 10.98 7.25 2.77
N PRO A 68 12.10 7.04 3.48
CA PRO A 68 12.71 5.71 3.64
C PRO A 68 11.73 4.64 4.17
N ASN A 69 10.82 5.03 5.06
CA ASN A 69 9.81 4.17 5.67
C ASN A 69 8.42 4.26 5.01
N VAL A 70 8.31 4.80 3.79
CA VAL A 70 7.11 4.70 2.95
C VAL A 70 7.48 3.93 1.68
N VAL A 71 6.58 3.04 1.22
CA VAL A 71 6.78 2.30 -0.03
C VAL A 71 6.85 3.27 -1.20
N LYS A 72 7.96 3.23 -1.93
CA LYS A 72 8.15 4.11 -3.09
C LYS A 72 7.30 3.66 -4.27
N VAL A 73 6.60 4.60 -4.90
CA VAL A 73 5.98 4.40 -6.22
C VAL A 73 6.93 4.89 -7.31
N TYR A 74 7.12 4.06 -8.32
CA TYR A 74 7.97 4.34 -9.48
C TYR A 74 7.19 4.89 -10.67
N LEU A 75 5.99 4.36 -10.90
CA LEU A 75 5.17 4.72 -12.05
C LEU A 75 3.70 4.46 -11.77
N VAL A 76 2.85 5.37 -12.24
CA VAL A 76 1.42 5.11 -12.41
C VAL A 76 1.08 5.17 -13.88
N ARG A 77 0.29 4.22 -14.38
CA ARG A 77 -0.20 4.22 -15.76
C ARG A 77 -1.62 3.70 -15.83
N THR A 78 -2.49 4.43 -16.52
CA THR A 78 -3.86 4.00 -16.80
C THR A 78 -3.99 3.60 -18.27
N ARG A 79 -4.72 2.51 -18.54
CA ARG A 79 -5.11 2.09 -19.89
C ARG A 79 -6.60 1.73 -19.93
N ARG A 80 -7.19 1.79 -21.11
CA ARG A 80 -8.53 1.23 -21.35
C ARG A 80 -8.42 -0.26 -21.63
N VAL A 81 -9.36 -1.04 -21.11
CA VAL A 81 -9.52 -2.47 -21.41
C VAL A 81 -10.35 -2.58 -22.68
N GLU A 82 -9.74 -3.05 -23.76
CA GLU A 82 -10.39 -3.11 -25.09
C GLU A 82 -11.42 -4.25 -25.19
N ALA A 83 -11.29 -5.29 -24.36
CA ALA A 83 -12.12 -6.50 -24.41
C ALA A 83 -13.48 -6.37 -23.71
N GLU A 84 -13.77 -5.24 -23.04
CA GLU A 84 -15.02 -5.03 -22.32
C GLU A 84 -15.85 -3.91 -22.98
N GLU A 85 -17.07 -4.24 -23.44
CA GLU A 85 -18.01 -3.29 -24.04
C GLU A 85 -18.37 -2.13 -23.10
N THR A 86 -18.22 -2.34 -21.79
CA THR A 86 -18.61 -1.43 -20.71
C THR A 86 -17.62 -0.29 -20.44
N GLY A 87 -16.50 -0.21 -21.15
CA GLY A 87 -15.57 0.92 -21.02
C GLY A 87 -14.84 0.94 -19.67
N VAL A 88 -14.08 -0.12 -19.38
CA VAL A 88 -13.31 -0.23 -18.14
C VAL A 88 -11.88 0.30 -18.31
N LEU A 89 -11.37 0.94 -17.26
CA LEU A 89 -10.01 1.43 -17.13
C LEU A 89 -9.24 0.58 -16.12
N GLU A 90 -7.98 0.30 -16.43
CA GLU A 90 -7.00 -0.33 -15.56
C GLU A 90 -5.88 0.64 -15.22
N THR A 91 -5.68 0.93 -13.94
CA THR A 91 -4.53 1.68 -13.44
C THR A 91 -3.52 0.73 -12.82
N PHE A 92 -2.30 0.76 -13.36
CA PHE A 92 -1.13 0.07 -12.86
C PHE A 92 -0.31 1.02 -11.99
N ILE A 93 -0.01 0.60 -10.78
CA ILE A 93 0.89 1.30 -9.86
C ILE A 93 2.11 0.41 -9.64
N ILE A 94 3.24 0.80 -10.23
CA ILE A 94 4.52 0.12 -10.07
C ILE A 94 5.21 0.68 -8.83
N MET A 95 5.56 -0.19 -7.90
CA MET A 95 6.06 0.17 -6.58
C MET A 95 7.27 -0.68 -6.17
N GLU A 96 7.98 -0.21 -5.15
CA GLU A 96 9.05 -0.92 -4.49
C GLU A 96 8.61 -2.32 -4.04
N PHE A 97 9.41 -3.34 -4.39
CA PHE A 97 9.17 -4.70 -3.96
C PHE A 97 9.81 -4.97 -2.60
N CYS A 98 8.99 -5.05 -1.55
CA CYS A 98 9.40 -5.42 -0.20
C CYS A 98 9.49 -6.95 -0.05
N ASP A 99 10.70 -7.47 0.13
CA ASP A 99 10.99 -8.92 0.04
C ASP A 99 10.83 -9.71 1.35
N GLN A 100 10.42 -9.07 2.44
CA GLN A 100 10.23 -9.70 3.76
C GLN A 100 8.75 -9.79 4.20
N LYS A 101 7.81 -9.78 3.25
CA LYS A 101 6.34 -9.83 3.48
C LYS A 101 5.84 -8.66 4.33
N THR A 102 4.69 -8.82 5.01
CA THR A 102 4.08 -7.81 5.89
C THR A 102 4.57 -7.95 7.34
N LEU A 103 4.46 -6.88 8.13
CA LEU A 103 4.72 -6.91 9.56
C LEU A 103 3.80 -7.91 10.29
N GLU A 104 2.55 -8.02 9.85
CA GLU A 104 1.59 -9.00 10.39
C GLU A 104 2.15 -10.44 10.34
N SER A 105 2.82 -10.79 9.23
CA SER A 105 3.43 -12.11 9.07
C SER A 105 4.57 -12.39 10.06
N LYS A 106 5.18 -11.35 10.65
CA LYS A 106 6.28 -11.45 11.63
C LYS A 106 5.83 -11.27 13.08
N LEU A 107 4.56 -10.97 13.36
CA LEU A 107 4.07 -10.78 14.73
C LEU A 107 4.30 -12.02 15.62
N LYS A 108 4.13 -13.23 15.08
CA LYS A 108 4.41 -14.48 15.83
C LYS A 108 5.88 -14.62 16.20
N VAL A 109 6.79 -14.16 15.34
CA VAL A 109 8.24 -14.17 15.61
C VAL A 109 8.56 -13.18 16.72
N ALA A 110 8.00 -11.96 16.64
CA ALA A 110 8.15 -10.95 17.67
C ALA A 110 7.67 -11.44 19.04
N TRP A 111 6.49 -12.07 19.07
CA TRP A 111 5.93 -12.66 20.29
C TRP A 111 6.82 -13.75 20.88
N GLY A 112 7.30 -14.67 20.04
CA GLY A 112 8.22 -15.72 20.48
C GLY A 112 9.55 -15.17 21.01
N LEU A 113 10.06 -14.09 20.43
CA LEU A 113 11.25 -13.41 20.92
C LEU A 113 10.99 -12.74 22.27
N LEU A 114 9.88 -12.03 22.41
CA LEU A 114 9.49 -11.35 23.66
C LEU A 114 9.36 -12.33 24.84
N LEU A 115 8.80 -13.52 24.61
CA LEU A 115 8.68 -14.54 25.66
C LEU A 115 10.02 -15.16 26.05
N LYS A 116 10.95 -15.32 25.11
CA LYS A 116 12.26 -15.96 25.35
C LYS A 116 13.30 -14.98 25.89
N ASN A 117 13.29 -13.76 25.38
CA ASN A 117 14.19 -12.68 25.76
C ASN A 117 13.40 -11.35 25.70
N PRO A 118 12.80 -10.92 26.83
CA PRO A 118 11.96 -9.74 26.88
C PRO A 118 12.64 -8.46 26.37
N GLU A 119 13.92 -8.28 26.68
CA GLU A 119 14.68 -7.10 26.26
C GLU A 119 14.85 -7.06 24.75
N ALA A 120 15.32 -8.16 24.14
CA ALA A 120 15.49 -8.26 22.70
C ALA A 120 14.13 -8.16 21.95
N GLY A 121 13.08 -8.77 22.50
CA GLY A 121 11.74 -8.69 21.95
C GLY A 121 11.17 -7.27 22.00
N MET A 122 11.36 -6.56 23.12
CA MET A 122 10.93 -5.18 23.26
C MET A 122 11.69 -4.26 22.31
N HIS A 123 13.01 -4.42 22.22
CA HIS A 123 13.83 -3.66 21.27
C HIS A 123 13.37 -3.89 19.82
N TRP A 124 13.02 -5.13 19.46
CA TRP A 124 12.49 -5.46 18.15
C TRP A 124 11.18 -4.72 17.85
N ILE A 125 10.25 -4.70 18.82
CA ILE A 125 8.93 -4.06 18.70
C ILE A 125 9.07 -2.54 18.58
N LEU A 126 9.81 -1.92 19.51
CA LEU A 126 10.02 -0.48 19.54
C LEU A 126 10.72 0.02 18.27
N SER A 127 11.69 -0.74 17.75
CA SER A 127 12.34 -0.41 16.49
C SER A 127 11.38 -0.41 15.31
N CYS A 128 10.43 -1.36 15.26
CA CYS A 128 9.38 -1.38 14.23
C CYS A 128 8.46 -0.16 14.36
N LEU A 129 8.03 0.14 15.59
CA LEU A 129 7.11 1.26 15.88
C LEU A 129 7.74 2.60 15.55
N LEU A 130 9.03 2.78 15.83
CA LEU A 130 9.76 4.00 15.49
C LEU A 130 9.77 4.25 13.97
N GLU A 131 10.11 3.24 13.17
CA GLU A 131 10.11 3.34 11.70
C GLU A 131 8.72 3.66 11.14
N ILE A 132 7.67 3.08 11.71
CA ILE A 132 6.28 3.39 11.34
C ILE A 132 5.93 4.82 11.74
N ALA A 133 6.30 5.25 12.94
CA ALA A 133 6.05 6.60 13.44
C ALA A 133 6.72 7.66 12.56
N MET A 134 7.98 7.45 12.14
CA MET A 134 8.68 8.33 11.21
C MET A 134 7.95 8.44 9.86
N ALA A 135 7.43 7.33 9.33
CA ALA A 135 6.65 7.35 8.11
C ALA A 135 5.34 8.14 8.27
N MET A 136 4.65 7.97 9.41
CA MET A 136 3.40 8.66 9.71
C MET A 136 3.62 10.15 9.97
N GLU A 137 4.68 10.52 10.69
CA GLU A 137 5.10 11.92 10.87
C GLU A 137 5.32 12.59 9.52
N TYR A 138 6.04 11.93 8.62
CA TYR A 138 6.24 12.42 7.26
C TYR A 138 4.91 12.61 6.52
N LEU A 139 4.01 11.62 6.51
CA LEU A 139 2.70 11.74 5.86
C LEU A 139 1.88 12.88 6.46
N HIS A 140 1.85 12.99 7.79
CA HIS A 140 1.16 14.07 8.49
C HIS A 140 1.75 15.44 8.18
N SER A 141 3.07 15.55 7.95
CA SER A 141 3.71 16.80 7.52
C SER A 141 3.22 17.28 6.15
N LEU A 142 2.76 16.36 5.30
CA LEU A 142 2.12 16.63 4.01
C LEU A 142 0.60 16.88 4.12
N GLY A 143 0.06 16.91 5.34
CA GLY A 143 -1.38 16.97 5.60
C GLY A 143 -2.13 15.68 5.23
N LEU A 144 -1.43 14.55 5.08
CA LEU A 144 -2.03 13.28 4.67
C LEU A 144 -2.27 12.36 5.87
N VAL A 145 -3.51 11.98 6.10
CA VAL A 145 -3.89 10.92 7.05
C VAL A 145 -3.99 9.61 6.30
N HIS A 146 -3.31 8.56 6.78
CA HIS A 146 -3.29 7.26 6.09
C HIS A 146 -4.67 6.59 5.96
N GLY A 147 -5.47 6.60 7.02
CA GLY A 147 -6.84 6.08 7.02
C GLY A 147 -7.02 4.55 7.08
N ASP A 148 -5.94 3.75 7.02
CA ASP A 148 -5.99 2.28 7.15
C ASP A 148 -4.65 1.72 7.64
N LEU A 149 -4.05 2.36 8.65
CA LEU A 149 -2.79 1.90 9.21
C LEU A 149 -3.00 0.62 10.03
N LYS A 150 -2.41 -0.49 9.58
CA LYS A 150 -2.45 -1.79 10.24
C LYS A 150 -1.21 -2.60 9.87
N ALA A 151 -0.90 -3.65 10.63
CA ALA A 151 0.30 -4.48 10.39
C ALA A 151 0.36 -5.13 9.00
N ASN A 152 -0.79 -5.38 8.36
CA ASN A 152 -0.86 -5.84 6.96
C ASN A 152 -0.42 -4.79 5.93
N ASN A 153 -0.56 -3.51 6.25
CA ASN A 153 -0.18 -2.39 5.39
C ASN A 153 1.23 -1.86 5.72
N VAL A 154 1.99 -2.58 6.55
CA VAL A 154 3.41 -2.32 6.80
C VAL A 154 4.20 -3.44 6.15
N LEU A 155 4.90 -3.14 5.06
CA LEU A 155 5.76 -4.07 4.36
C LEU A 155 7.18 -4.03 4.91
N LEU A 156 7.92 -5.12 4.72
CA LEU A 156 9.27 -5.27 5.24
C LEU A 156 10.27 -5.40 4.09
N GLN A 157 11.29 -4.55 4.09
CA GLN A 157 12.38 -4.58 3.11
C GLN A 157 13.65 -5.10 3.78
N SER A 158 14.26 -6.15 3.22
CA SER A 158 15.54 -6.68 3.72
C SER A 158 16.62 -5.60 3.72
N THR A 159 17.39 -5.54 4.81
CA THR A 159 18.57 -4.68 4.93
C THR A 159 19.63 -5.35 5.80
N ARG A 160 20.90 -5.07 5.52
CA ARG A 160 22.04 -5.49 6.36
C ARG A 160 22.38 -4.48 7.45
N SER A 161 21.88 -3.25 7.36
CA SER A 161 22.20 -2.17 8.31
C SER A 161 21.39 -2.22 9.60
N ASN A 162 20.37 -3.07 9.67
CA ASN A 162 19.48 -3.18 10.82
C ASN A 162 19.66 -4.56 11.46
N ALA A 163 19.79 -4.61 12.79
CA ALA A 163 19.95 -5.87 13.54
C ALA A 163 18.79 -6.86 13.33
N ARG A 164 17.59 -6.35 13.00
CA ARG A 164 16.42 -7.19 12.66
C ARG A 164 16.50 -7.81 11.26
N GLY A 165 17.44 -7.36 10.43
CA GLY A 165 17.61 -7.77 9.03
C GLY A 165 16.61 -7.13 8.05
N PHE A 166 15.80 -6.16 8.49
CA PHE A 166 14.82 -5.48 7.65
C PHE A 166 14.46 -4.08 8.18
N THR A 167 13.85 -3.25 7.34
CA THR A 167 13.20 -1.98 7.72
C THR A 167 11.70 -2.03 7.42
N CYS A 168 10.89 -1.39 8.26
CA CYS A 168 9.46 -1.20 8.01
C CYS A 168 9.21 -0.12 6.94
N LYS A 169 8.26 -0.38 6.05
CA LYS A 169 7.76 0.53 5.03
C LYS A 169 6.24 0.54 5.02
N VAL A 170 5.65 1.69 5.33
CA VAL A 170 4.20 1.91 5.27
C VAL A 170 3.74 1.90 3.81
N ALA A 171 2.66 1.19 3.53
CA ALA A 171 2.12 0.94 2.20
C ALA A 171 0.60 1.17 2.16
N ASP A 172 0.03 1.09 0.97
CA ASP A 172 -1.42 1.17 0.72
C ASP A 172 -2.07 2.50 1.14
N LEU A 173 -1.74 3.55 0.38
CA LEU A 173 -2.31 4.89 0.56
C LEU A 173 -3.68 5.06 -0.12
N GLY A 174 -4.35 3.97 -0.51
CA GLY A 174 -5.66 4.00 -1.17
C GLY A 174 -6.77 4.60 -0.28
N CYS A 175 -6.61 4.53 1.05
CA CYS A 175 -7.52 5.14 2.02
C CYS A 175 -7.04 6.53 2.51
N CYS A 176 -5.95 7.07 1.94
CA CYS A 176 -5.39 8.34 2.41
C CYS A 176 -6.36 9.51 2.24
N ARG A 177 -6.34 10.42 3.21
CA ARG A 177 -7.14 11.64 3.22
C ARG A 177 -6.25 12.86 3.39
N LEU A 178 -6.48 13.90 2.58
CA LEU A 178 -5.86 15.19 2.77
C LEU A 178 -6.68 15.96 3.82
N LEU A 179 -6.02 16.35 4.91
CA LEU A 179 -6.57 17.28 5.89
C LEU A 179 -6.49 18.68 5.28
N SER A 180 -7.61 19.23 4.82
CA SER A 180 -7.65 20.63 4.40
C SER A 180 -7.54 21.52 5.64
N THR A 181 -6.54 22.39 5.71
CA THR A 181 -6.34 23.36 6.80
C THR A 181 -7.36 24.51 6.81
N ALA A 182 -8.40 24.47 5.97
CA ALA A 182 -9.41 25.52 5.89
C ALA A 182 -10.82 24.94 6.03
N ARG A 183 -11.63 25.68 6.79
CA ARG A 183 -13.04 25.50 7.21
C ARG A 183 -14.08 25.13 6.12
N SER A 184 -13.67 24.87 4.88
CA SER A 184 -14.55 24.83 3.70
C SER A 184 -14.91 23.44 3.15
N MET A 185 -14.41 22.33 3.70
CA MET A 185 -14.76 20.98 3.21
C MET A 185 -15.35 20.03 4.27
N ARG A 186 -16.31 20.51 5.08
CA ARG A 186 -17.20 19.59 5.83
C ARG A 186 -18.06 18.69 4.93
N LYS A 187 -18.07 18.89 3.60
CA LYS A 187 -18.92 18.17 2.65
C LYS A 187 -18.24 17.08 1.81
N GLU A 188 -16.90 16.98 1.81
CA GLU A 188 -16.18 15.94 1.04
C GLU A 188 -15.32 15.04 1.92
N VAL A 189 -15.68 14.88 3.19
CA VAL A 189 -15.33 13.65 3.88
C VAL A 189 -16.22 12.58 3.24
N CYS A 190 -15.71 11.88 2.23
CA CYS A 190 -16.30 10.63 1.78
C CYS A 190 -16.22 9.64 2.96
N THR A 191 -17.13 9.77 3.93
CA THR A 191 -17.37 8.86 5.06
C THR A 191 -18.06 7.59 4.58
N GLY A 192 -17.66 7.07 3.42
CA GLY A 192 -17.75 5.63 3.27
C GLY A 192 -16.84 5.04 4.33
N THR A 193 -17.35 4.07 5.09
CA THR A 193 -16.64 3.33 6.12
C THR A 193 -15.47 2.59 5.47
N TYR A 194 -14.37 3.30 5.26
CA TYR A 194 -13.17 2.81 4.60
C TYR A 194 -12.07 2.74 5.66
N GLY A 195 -11.63 1.52 5.94
CA GLY A 195 -10.66 1.18 6.97
C GLY A 195 -11.00 -0.18 7.59
N ALA A 196 -10.02 -0.89 8.14
CA ALA A 196 -10.29 -2.10 8.91
C ALA A 196 -11.03 -1.72 10.22
N PRO A 197 -12.27 -2.20 10.47
CA PRO A 197 -13.11 -1.72 11.57
C PRO A 197 -12.48 -1.83 12.97
N ARG A 198 -11.60 -2.82 13.17
CA ARG A 198 -10.87 -3.04 14.44
C ARG A 198 -9.80 -1.98 14.73
N TYR A 199 -9.41 -1.19 13.74
CA TYR A 199 -8.38 -0.15 13.82
C TYR A 199 -8.96 1.25 13.58
N ALA A 200 -10.27 1.36 13.37
CA ALA A 200 -10.93 2.64 13.19
C ALA A 200 -10.98 3.38 14.53
N SER A 201 -10.66 4.67 14.50
CA SER A 201 -10.84 5.56 15.64
C SER A 201 -12.34 5.61 16.04
N PRO A 202 -12.68 5.78 17.33
CA PRO A 202 -14.05 5.69 17.81
C PRO A 202 -15.02 6.71 17.17
N GLU A 203 -14.52 7.87 16.72
CA GLU A 203 -15.30 8.88 15.99
C GLU A 203 -15.75 8.42 14.59
N LEU A 204 -15.09 7.42 14.00
CA LEU A 204 -15.48 6.84 12.72
C LEU A 204 -16.54 5.74 12.86
N LEU A 205 -16.86 5.33 14.09
CA LEU A 205 -17.78 4.24 14.41
C LEU A 205 -19.08 4.73 15.06
N ARG A 206 -19.25 6.05 15.18
CA ARG A 206 -20.46 6.68 15.72
C ARG A 206 -21.26 7.24 14.55
N ASP A 207 -22.44 6.67 14.33
CA ASP A 207 -23.47 7.18 13.42
C ASP A 207 -24.02 8.53 13.91
#